data_AF-A0A2V8AIW9-F1
#
_entry.id   AF-A0A2V8AIW9-F1
#
_cell.length_a   1.000
_cell.length_b   1.000
_cell.length_c   1.000
_cell.angle_alpha   90.00
_cell.angle_beta   90.00
_cell.angle_gamma   90.00
#
_symmetry.space_group_name_H-M   'P 1'
#
loop_
_entity.id
_entity.type
_entity.pdbx_description
1 polymer ?
#
loop_
_entity_poly.entity_id
_entity_poly.type
_entity_poly.pdbx_seq_one_letter_code
_entity_poly.pdbx_strand_id
1 'polypeptide(L)'
;MEEPMTEGTSAPVSVRIIPNTSGNPAGKLADAEVIFGAEFGPFCGLKLLGFAIWERRSGGRNVTFPARQYSVNGERRSFALLRPANGDVGAQEVIRDFILDAYSRTEAEAQ
;
A
#
# COMPACT_ATOMS: atom_id res chain seq x y z
N MET A 1 -6.14 -40.38 12.02
CA MET A 1 -7.08 -39.30 11.64
C MET A 1 -7.32 -38.51 12.91
N GLU A 2 -6.92 -37.26 13.06
CA GLU A 2 -6.52 -36.20 12.14
C GLU A 2 -5.21 -35.56 12.61
N GLU A 3 -4.37 -35.10 11.68
CA GLU A 3 -3.26 -34.20 12.00
C GLU A 3 -3.80 -32.79 12.29
N PRO A 4 -3.25 -32.04 13.26
CA PRO A 4 -3.68 -30.68 13.48
C PRO A 4 -3.23 -29.83 12.29
N MET A 5 -4.18 -29.40 11.46
CA MET A 5 -3.95 -28.28 10.56
C MET A 5 -3.56 -27.08 11.43
N THR A 6 -2.28 -26.70 11.37
CA THR A 6 -1.84 -25.39 11.80
C THR A 6 -2.52 -24.39 10.88
N GLU A 7 -3.67 -23.88 11.31
CA GLU A 7 -4.28 -22.70 10.71
C GLU A 7 -3.29 -21.56 10.98
N GLY A 8 -2.34 -21.38 10.06
CA GLY A 8 -1.37 -20.30 10.14
C GLY A 8 -2.18 -19.03 10.25
N THR A 9 -2.08 -18.34 11.39
CA THR A 9 -2.74 -17.06 11.64
C THR A 9 -2.46 -16.17 10.43
N SER A 10 -3.45 -16.09 9.54
CA SER A 10 -3.33 -15.28 8.33
C SER A 10 -3.29 -13.85 8.82
N ALA A 11 -2.17 -13.16 8.60
CA ALA A 11 -1.99 -11.79 9.09
C ALA A 11 -3.21 -10.96 8.69
N PRO A 12 -3.77 -10.17 9.62
CA PRO A 12 -5.06 -9.52 9.40
C PRO A 12 -4.98 -8.56 8.20
N VAL A 13 -3.82 -7.98 7.92
CA VAL A 13 -3.51 -7.28 6.67
C VAL A 13 -2.19 -7.80 6.11
N SER A 14 -2.09 -7.88 4.78
CA SER A 14 -0.81 -8.11 4.08
C SER A 14 -0.61 -7.11 2.95
N VAL A 15 0.63 -6.91 2.52
CA VAL A 15 0.98 -6.03 1.39
C VAL A 15 1.65 -6.85 0.30
N ARG A 16 1.13 -6.75 -0.91
CA ARG A 16 1.78 -7.26 -2.12
C ARG A 16 2.48 -6.12 -2.84
N ILE A 17 3.77 -6.29 -3.09
CA ILE A 17 4.61 -5.35 -3.83
C ILE A 17 4.64 -5.76 -5.31
N ILE A 18 4.51 -4.78 -6.20
CA ILE A 18 4.61 -4.95 -7.64
C ILE A 18 5.71 -3.98 -8.13
N PRO A 19 6.94 -4.47 -8.38
CA PRO A 19 8.04 -3.62 -8.81
C PRO A 19 7.75 -2.89 -10.13
N ASN A 20 8.19 -1.64 -10.24
CA ASN A 20 8.09 -0.88 -11.48
C ASN A 20 9.22 -1.28 -12.45
N THR A 21 9.05 -2.40 -13.14
CA THR A 21 10.03 -2.92 -14.10
C THR A 21 10.16 -2.06 -15.36
N SER A 22 9.15 -1.26 -15.68
CA SER A 22 9.14 -0.39 -16.87
C SER A 22 9.95 0.90 -16.69
N GLY A 23 10.29 1.27 -15.45
CA GLY A 23 10.91 2.56 -15.12
C GLY A 23 10.02 3.78 -15.39
N ASN A 24 8.74 3.58 -15.74
CA ASN A 24 7.80 4.64 -16.07
C ASN A 24 6.55 4.53 -15.17
N PRO A 25 6.16 5.58 -14.42
CA PRO A 25 6.81 6.88 -14.30
C PRO A 25 8.18 6.84 -13.62
N ALA A 26 9.07 7.75 -14.04
CA ALA A 26 10.40 7.90 -13.47
C ALA A 26 10.32 8.22 -11.97
N GLY A 27 11.17 7.56 -11.17
CA GLY A 27 11.19 7.69 -9.71
C GLY A 27 10.13 6.87 -8.98
N LYS A 28 9.20 6.20 -9.68
CA LYS A 28 8.32 5.20 -9.06
C LYS A 28 9.06 3.88 -8.93
N LEU A 29 9.10 3.34 -7.73
CA LEU A 29 9.80 2.11 -7.37
C LEU A 29 8.88 0.89 -7.48
N ALA A 30 7.65 1.00 -6.96
CA ALA A 30 6.69 -0.10 -6.98
C ALA A 30 5.25 0.42 -6.83
N ASP A 31 4.29 -0.40 -7.24
CA ASP A 31 2.93 -0.34 -6.71
C ASP A 31 2.80 -1.23 -5.49
N ALA A 32 1.86 -0.90 -4.61
CA ALA A 32 1.50 -1.74 -3.46
C ALA A 32 -0.01 -2.00 -3.44
N GLU A 33 -0.37 -3.26 -3.20
CA GLU A 33 -1.73 -3.69 -2.95
C GLU A 33 -1.86 -4.10 -1.48
N VAL A 34 -2.83 -3.52 -0.77
CA VAL A 34 -3.12 -3.87 0.63
C VAL A 34 -4.26 -4.87 0.65
N ILE A 35 -4.04 -6.07 1.18
CA ILE A 35 -5.00 -7.18 1.18
C ILE A 35 -5.54 -7.36 2.59
N PHE A 36 -6.87 -7.42 2.72
CA PHE A 36 -7.56 -7.57 3.99
C PHE A 36 -7.87 -9.05 4.27
N GLY A 37 -7.41 -9.55 5.41
CA GLY A 37 -7.63 -10.91 5.90
C GLY A 37 -8.98 -11.11 6.58
N ALA A 38 -9.14 -12.27 7.22
CA ALA A 38 -10.41 -12.73 7.80
C ALA A 38 -10.97 -11.79 8.90
N GLU A 39 -10.10 -11.09 9.61
CA GLU A 39 -10.49 -10.21 10.74
C GLU A 39 -11.15 -8.89 10.30
N PHE A 40 -11.16 -8.57 8.98
CA PHE A 40 -11.64 -7.29 8.45
C PHE A 40 -13.11 -7.30 7.98
N GLY A 41 -13.92 -8.21 8.50
CA GLY A 41 -15.37 -8.25 8.26
C GLY A 41 -15.72 -8.17 6.76
N PRO A 42 -16.51 -7.18 6.31
CA PRO A 42 -16.94 -7.08 4.91
C PRO A 42 -15.80 -6.77 3.93
N PHE A 43 -14.61 -6.40 4.41
CA PHE A 43 -13.43 -6.23 3.58
C PHE A 43 -12.63 -7.51 3.40
N CYS A 44 -12.95 -8.59 4.13
CA CYS A 44 -12.26 -9.88 4.00
C CYS A 44 -12.19 -10.34 2.55
N GLY A 45 -10.98 -10.68 2.09
CA GLY A 45 -10.73 -11.14 0.72
C GLY A 45 -10.68 -10.03 -0.33
N LEU A 46 -10.90 -8.77 0.06
CA LEU A 46 -10.71 -7.62 -0.80
C LEU A 46 -9.28 -7.08 -0.71
N LYS A 47 -8.88 -6.33 -1.73
CA LYS A 47 -7.64 -5.56 -1.73
C LYS A 47 -7.89 -4.11 -2.10
N LEU A 48 -7.15 -3.21 -1.46
CA LEU A 48 -7.11 -1.79 -1.80
C LEU A 48 -5.90 -1.52 -2.70
N LEU A 49 -6.19 -0.95 -3.86
CA LEU A 49 -5.22 -0.63 -4.92
C LEU A 49 -4.93 0.87 -4.96
N GLY A 50 -3.82 1.24 -5.60
CA GLY A 50 -3.47 2.63 -5.89
C GLY A 50 -2.46 3.25 -4.94
N PHE A 51 -1.84 2.44 -4.07
CA PHE A 51 -0.63 2.85 -3.39
C PHE A 51 0.56 2.74 -4.34
N ALA A 52 1.45 3.73 -4.29
CA ALA A 52 2.69 3.69 -5.05
C ALA A 52 3.85 4.18 -4.19
N ILE A 53 4.99 3.49 -4.32
CA ILE A 53 6.24 3.78 -3.64
C ILE A 53 7.11 4.56 -4.60
N TRP A 54 7.66 5.67 -4.12
CA TRP A 54 8.47 6.60 -4.90
C TRP A 54 9.79 6.88 -4.21
N GLU A 55 10.81 7.10 -5.01
CA GLU A 55 12.06 7.69 -4.55
C GLU A 55 11.87 9.19 -4.27
N ARG A 56 12.43 9.67 -3.16
CA ARG A 56 12.48 11.10 -2.85
C ARG A 56 13.72 11.72 -3.48
N ARG A 57 13.58 12.95 -4.01
CA ARG A 57 14.69 13.71 -4.64
C ARG A 57 15.90 13.91 -3.73
N SER A 58 15.70 13.96 -2.42
CA SER A 58 16.74 14.14 -1.40
C SER A 58 17.23 12.81 -0.79
N GLY A 59 16.89 11.68 -1.40
CA GLY A 59 17.06 10.35 -0.82
C GLY A 59 15.89 9.94 0.09
N GLY A 60 15.72 8.62 0.23
CA GLY A 60 14.63 8.00 0.97
C GLY A 60 13.42 7.67 0.09
N ARG A 61 12.36 7.15 0.72
CA ARG A 61 11.16 6.62 0.04
C ARG A 61 9.91 7.35 0.50
N ASN A 62 8.90 7.43 -0.36
CA ASN A 62 7.58 7.95 -0.01
C ASN A 62 6.48 7.05 -0.54
N VAL A 63 5.34 7.01 0.14
CA VAL A 63 4.13 6.31 -0.33
C VAL A 63 3.06 7.33 -0.69
N THR A 64 2.57 7.28 -1.93
CA THR A 64 1.35 7.97 -2.34
C THR A 64 0.16 7.05 -2.19
N PHE A 65 -0.98 7.64 -1.81
CA PHE A 65 -2.20 6.90 -1.49
C PHE A 65 -3.11 6.77 -2.72
N PRO A 66 -4.05 5.80 -2.71
CA PRO A 66 -5.12 5.73 -3.69
C PRO A 66 -5.81 7.07 -3.79
N ALA A 67 -5.88 7.65 -4.98
CA ALA A 67 -6.36 9.00 -5.18
C ALA A 67 -7.23 9.09 -6.43
N ARG A 68 -8.25 9.95 -6.37
CA ARG A 68 -9.05 10.31 -7.52
C ARG A 68 -8.64 11.68 -8.01
N GLN A 69 -8.45 11.79 -9.31
CA GLN A 69 -8.22 13.06 -9.98
C GLN A 69 -9.53 13.66 -10.46
N TYR A 70 -9.57 14.98 -10.50
CA TYR A 70 -10.69 15.76 -11.00
C TYR A 70 -10.15 17.08 -11.56
N SER A 71 -10.96 17.76 -12.36
CA SER A 71 -10.60 19.07 -12.91
C SER A 71 -11.62 20.11 -12.48
N VAL A 72 -11.15 21.30 -12.08
CA VAL A 72 -11.98 22.46 -11.78
C VAL A 72 -11.38 23.65 -12.51
N ASN A 73 -12.18 24.35 -13.33
CA ASN A 73 -11.71 25.48 -14.13
C ASN A 73 -10.46 25.17 -14.98
N GLY A 74 -10.36 23.96 -15.52
CA GLY A 74 -9.22 23.50 -16.32
C GLY A 74 -7.99 23.06 -15.50
N GLU A 75 -7.97 23.27 -14.18
CA GLU A 75 -6.88 22.81 -13.31
C GLU A 75 -7.12 21.38 -12.84
N ARG A 76 -6.14 20.49 -13.06
CA ARG A 76 -6.18 19.11 -12.56
C ARG A 76 -5.74 19.07 -11.10
N ARG A 77 -6.61 18.53 -10.25
CA ARG A 77 -6.39 18.32 -8.82
C ARG A 77 -6.57 16.84 -8.47
N SER A 78 -6.10 16.45 -7.29
CA SER A 78 -6.29 15.10 -6.75
C SER A 78 -6.63 15.15 -5.27
N PHE A 79 -7.34 14.12 -4.80
CA PHE A 79 -7.56 13.89 -3.38
C PHE A 79 -7.42 12.40 -3.07
N ALA A 80 -6.94 12.08 -1.86
CA ALA A 80 -6.82 10.71 -1.39
C ALA A 80 -8.21 10.09 -1.13
N LEU A 81 -8.37 8.82 -1.48
CA LEU A 81 -9.58 8.02 -1.25
C LEU A 81 -9.57 7.35 0.13
N LEU A 82 -8.39 6.98 0.63
CA LEU A 82 -8.20 6.49 2.00
C LEU A 82 -7.80 7.66 2.90
N ARG A 83 -8.66 8.00 3.86
CA ARG A 83 -8.46 9.12 4.78
C ARG A 83 -8.74 8.68 6.22
N PRO A 84 -8.15 9.36 7.22
CA PRO A 84 -8.52 9.16 8.61
C PRO A 84 -10.01 9.47 8.82
N ALA A 85 -10.74 8.56 9.48
CA ALA A 85 -12.15 8.77 9.79
C ALA A 85 -12.36 9.96 10.74
N ASN A 86 -11.41 10.19 11.65
CA ASN A 86 -11.54 11.13 12.75
C ASN A 86 -10.61 12.36 12.59
N GLY A 87 -10.01 12.54 11.41
CA GLY A 87 -9.03 13.60 11.15
C GLY A 87 -7.63 13.35 11.72
N ASP A 88 -7.40 12.23 12.42
CA ASP A 88 -6.07 11.86 12.94
C ASP A 88 -5.14 11.44 11.80
N VAL A 89 -4.23 12.34 11.42
CA VAL A 89 -3.25 12.13 10.35
C VAL A 89 -2.31 10.96 10.68
N GLY A 90 -2.09 10.64 11.96
CA GLY A 90 -1.24 9.52 12.39
C GLY A 90 -1.69 8.16 11.84
N ALA A 91 -2.98 7.99 11.58
CA ALA A 91 -3.51 6.77 10.97
C ALA A 91 -2.94 6.47 9.58
N GLN A 92 -2.55 7.51 8.82
CA GLN A 92 -1.91 7.32 7.51
C GLN A 92 -0.42 6.96 7.60
N GLU A 93 0.26 7.34 8.69
CA GLU A 93 1.67 6.96 8.90
C GLU A 93 1.80 5.46 9.10
N VAL A 94 0.91 4.85 9.89
CA VAL A 94 0.94 3.41 10.18
C VAL A 94 0.90 2.57 8.89
N ILE A 95 -0.02 2.87 7.97
CA ILE A 95 -0.12 2.12 6.70
C ILE A 95 1.05 2.43 5.75
N ARG A 96 1.61 3.65 5.83
CA ARG A 96 2.81 4.00 5.06
C ARG A 96 4.00 3.15 5.50
N ASP A 97 4.25 3.10 6.80
CA ASP A 97 5.36 2.33 7.35
C ASP A 97 5.19 0.84 7.06
N PHE A 98 3.96 0.32 7.17
CA PHE A 98 3.66 -1.07 6.83
C PHE A 98 3.96 -1.41 5.36
N ILE A 99 3.64 -0.51 4.42
CA ILE A 99 3.98 -0.69 3.00
C ILE A 99 5.49 -0.60 2.77
N LEU A 100 6.17 0.35 3.41
CA LEU A 100 7.63 0.52 3.27
C LEU A 100 8.43 -0.65 3.85
N ASP A 101 7.96 -1.23 4.96
CA ASP A 101 8.52 -2.44 5.57
C ASP A 101 8.37 -3.64 4.62
N ALA A 102 7.19 -3.86 4.06
CA ALA A 102 6.96 -4.91 3.06
C ALA A 102 7.83 -4.75 1.82
N TYR A 103 8.01 -3.52 1.35
CA TYR A 103 8.91 -3.22 0.23
C TYR A 103 10.38 -3.51 0.58
N SER A 104 10.83 -3.11 1.77
CA SER A 104 12.21 -3.35 2.20
C SER A 104 12.54 -4.84 2.31
N ARG A 105 11.59 -5.68 2.75
CA ARG A 105 11.74 -7.15 2.70
C ARG A 105 11.89 -7.68 1.27
N THR A 106 11.02 -7.22 0.37
CA THR A 106 11.04 -7.65 -1.05
C THR A 106 12.38 -7.29 -1.72
N GLU A 107 12.93 -6.12 -1.41
CA GLU A 107 14.24 -5.67 -1.94
C GLU A 107 15.38 -6.53 -1.40
N ALA A 108 15.35 -6.90 -0.11
CA ALA A 108 16.37 -7.75 0.49
C ALA A 108 16.35 -9.19 -0.07
N GLU A 109 15.19 -9.69 -0.49
CA GLU A 109 15.05 -11.01 -1.12
C GLU A 109 15.49 -11.02 -2.60
N ALA A 110 15.46 -9.87 -3.26
CA ALA A 110 15.86 -9.71 -4.65
C ALA A 110 17.37 -9.48 -4.84
N GLN A 111 18.12 -9.32 -3.74
CA GLN A 111 19.53 -8.96 -3.68
C GLN A 111 20.41 -10.16 -3.34
#